data_AF-A0A3D9SIA1-F1
#
_entry.id   AF-A0A3D9SIA1-F1
#
_cell.length_a   1.000
_cell.length_b   1.000
_cell.length_c   1.000
_cell.angle_alpha   90.00
_cell.angle_beta   90.00
_cell.angle_gamma   90.00
#
_symmetry.space_group_name_H-M   'P 1'
#
loop_
_entity.id
_entity.type
_entity.pdbx_description
1 polymer ?
#
loop_
_entity_poly.entity_id
_entity_poly.type
_entity_poly.pdbx_seq_one_letter_code
_entity_poly.pdbx_strand_id
1 'polypeptide(L)'
;MERFVQTNQMFRLLDHSGHVVMALTNNLPADWVPIRSSELETLTSYTHGQDHFLVIRAPIHAEAYNGYLEFASNLENIDAMKYRLKQLMLTLGIVGIAVSAIGGFFVAWRLLRPLDRLATAMTAIQKNGLSERVEYRNNGDELARLSAIFNEMMDELERSFKRQSQFVEDASHEFRTPIAIIEGHLKLLNRWGFARKHLPMSVSCARYYGFQRCSE
;
A
#
# COMPACT_ATOMS: atom_id res chain seq x y z
N MET A 1 37.74 -50.86 -32.74
CA MET A 1 36.77 -49.88 -33.30
C MET A 1 35.57 -49.71 -32.34
N GLU A 2 35.82 -49.66 -31.01
CA GLU A 2 34.76 -49.76 -29.98
C GLU A 2 34.55 -48.47 -29.17
N ARG A 3 35.23 -47.37 -29.52
CA ARG A 3 35.24 -46.13 -28.70
C ARG A 3 34.40 -44.97 -29.23
N PHE A 4 33.59 -45.17 -30.27
CA PHE A 4 32.82 -44.08 -30.88
C PHE A 4 31.40 -43.90 -30.33
N VAL A 5 30.87 -44.84 -29.55
CA VAL A 5 29.48 -44.78 -29.02
C VAL A 5 29.50 -44.47 -27.53
N GLN A 6 28.97 -43.30 -27.14
CA GLN A 6 28.83 -42.94 -25.72
C GLN A 6 27.74 -43.79 -25.03
N THR A 7 27.74 -43.84 -23.71
CA THR A 7 26.78 -44.62 -22.91
C THR A 7 25.33 -44.23 -23.23
N ASN A 8 24.43 -45.21 -23.35
CA ASN A 8 23.01 -45.08 -23.72
C ASN A 8 22.76 -44.54 -25.14
N GLN A 9 23.64 -44.87 -26.08
CA GLN A 9 23.46 -44.53 -27.49
C GLN A 9 23.44 -45.79 -28.35
N MET A 10 22.73 -45.69 -29.47
CA MET A 10 22.71 -46.69 -30.52
C MET A 10 22.93 -46.01 -31.86
N PHE A 11 23.81 -46.60 -32.66
CA PHE A 11 23.93 -46.33 -34.09
C PHE A 11 23.51 -47.58 -34.84
N ARG A 12 22.59 -47.45 -35.78
CA ARG A 12 22.13 -48.56 -36.62
C ARG A 12 22.14 -48.13 -38.08
N LEU A 13 22.85 -48.87 -38.91
CA LEU A 13 22.86 -48.70 -40.36
C LEU A 13 21.91 -49.74 -40.97
N LEU A 14 20.91 -49.25 -41.68
CA LEU A 14 19.90 -50.03 -42.37
C LEU A 14 20.10 -49.92 -43.89
N ASP A 15 19.86 -51.00 -44.60
CA ASP A 15 19.76 -51.03 -46.06
C ASP A 15 18.39 -50.48 -46.52
N HIS A 16 18.24 -50.18 -47.82
CA HIS A 16 16.96 -49.76 -48.43
C HIS A 16 15.80 -50.74 -48.16
N SER A 17 16.13 -52.01 -47.97
CA SER A 17 15.22 -53.11 -47.61
C SER A 17 14.86 -53.17 -46.12
N GLY A 18 15.37 -52.24 -45.28
CA GLY A 18 15.18 -52.24 -43.83
C GLY A 18 15.99 -53.31 -43.09
N HIS A 19 16.94 -53.96 -43.75
CA HIS A 19 17.82 -54.95 -43.13
C HIS A 19 18.96 -54.26 -42.38
N VAL A 20 19.26 -54.73 -41.17
CA VAL A 20 20.35 -54.19 -40.34
C VAL A 20 21.68 -54.65 -40.91
N VAL A 21 22.43 -53.71 -41.50
CA VAL A 21 23.78 -53.96 -42.00
C VAL A 21 24.79 -53.89 -40.86
N MET A 22 24.58 -52.94 -39.95
CA MET A 22 25.44 -52.76 -38.79
C MET A 22 24.64 -52.15 -37.64
N ALA A 23 24.84 -52.63 -36.43
CA ALA A 23 24.31 -52.01 -35.22
C ALA A 23 25.40 -51.93 -34.16
N LEU A 24 25.66 -50.73 -33.66
CA LEU A 24 26.48 -50.49 -32.48
C LEU A 24 25.56 -49.98 -31.38
N THR A 25 25.37 -50.78 -30.35
CA THR A 25 24.56 -50.43 -29.19
C THR A 25 25.47 -50.29 -27.97
N ASN A 26 25.19 -49.31 -27.12
CA ASN A 26 25.82 -49.21 -25.81
C ASN A 26 24.75 -48.89 -24.76
N ASN A 27 24.33 -49.90 -23.98
CA ASN A 27 23.27 -49.80 -22.97
C ASN A 27 21.92 -49.27 -23.50
N LEU A 28 21.65 -49.48 -24.79
CA LEU A 28 20.36 -49.21 -25.45
C LEU A 28 20.09 -50.33 -26.47
N PRO A 29 19.21 -51.30 -26.15
CA PRO A 29 18.92 -52.45 -27.01
C PRO A 29 18.28 -52.05 -28.36
N ALA A 30 18.71 -52.68 -29.47
CA ALA A 30 18.27 -52.35 -30.83
C ALA A 30 16.78 -52.65 -31.09
N ASP A 31 16.22 -53.60 -30.35
CA ASP A 31 14.82 -54.03 -30.39
C ASP A 31 13.84 -52.99 -29.84
N TRP A 32 14.32 -52.05 -29.01
CA TRP A 32 13.47 -50.99 -28.46
C TRP A 32 13.13 -49.91 -29.50
N VAL A 33 13.89 -49.82 -30.58
CA VAL A 33 13.66 -48.88 -31.68
C VAL A 33 13.04 -49.63 -32.86
N PRO A 34 11.75 -49.39 -33.19
CA PRO A 34 11.10 -50.06 -34.30
C PRO A 34 11.79 -49.69 -35.61
N ILE A 35 12.05 -50.71 -36.44
CA ILE A 35 12.60 -50.51 -37.78
C ILE A 35 11.53 -49.83 -38.63
N ARG A 36 11.82 -48.63 -39.12
CA ARG A 36 10.96 -47.91 -40.06
C ARG A 36 11.83 -47.22 -41.10
N SER A 37 11.50 -47.40 -42.37
CA SER A 37 12.06 -46.58 -43.45
C SER A 37 11.42 -45.19 -43.40
N SER A 38 12.24 -44.14 -43.54
CA SER A 38 11.75 -42.78 -43.66
C SER A 38 12.55 -42.08 -44.74
N GLU A 39 11.87 -41.63 -45.80
CA GLU A 39 12.49 -40.95 -46.94
C GLU A 39 13.06 -39.55 -46.59
N LEU A 40 12.70 -39.03 -45.43
CA LEU A 40 13.10 -37.72 -44.92
C LEU A 40 13.82 -37.86 -43.57
N GLU A 41 14.63 -36.86 -43.25
CA GLU A 41 15.20 -36.77 -41.90
C GLU A 41 14.06 -36.64 -40.88
N THR A 42 13.96 -37.61 -39.99
CA THR A 42 12.90 -37.64 -38.97
C THR A 42 13.49 -37.73 -37.59
N LEU A 43 13.05 -36.81 -36.73
CA LEU A 43 13.32 -36.81 -35.31
C LEU A 43 12.06 -37.29 -34.59
N THR A 44 12.15 -38.49 -34.01
CA THR A 44 11.03 -39.15 -33.33
C THR A 44 11.42 -39.43 -31.89
N SER A 45 10.58 -39.01 -30.95
CA SER A 45 10.73 -39.42 -29.55
C SER A 45 9.93 -40.70 -29.33
N TYR A 46 10.54 -41.65 -28.66
CA TYR A 46 9.91 -42.89 -28.24
C TYR A 46 10.06 -43.02 -26.72
N THR A 47 9.07 -43.67 -26.12
CA THR A 47 9.08 -43.96 -24.69
C THR A 47 8.91 -45.47 -24.55
N HIS A 48 9.84 -46.12 -23.85
CA HIS A 48 9.77 -47.55 -23.55
C HIS A 48 9.89 -47.71 -22.03
N GLY A 49 8.80 -48.07 -21.36
CA GLY A 49 8.75 -48.07 -19.90
C GLY A 49 8.90 -46.66 -19.32
N GLN A 50 9.96 -46.43 -18.54
CA GLN A 50 10.32 -45.11 -17.97
C GLN A 50 11.40 -44.39 -18.78
N ASP A 51 11.96 -45.03 -19.82
CA ASP A 51 13.04 -44.49 -20.63
C ASP A 51 12.51 -43.66 -21.80
N HIS A 52 12.97 -42.42 -21.89
CA HIS A 52 12.73 -41.54 -23.02
C HIS A 52 13.96 -41.53 -23.93
N PHE A 53 13.78 -41.91 -25.19
CA PHE A 53 14.86 -41.88 -26.17
C PHE A 53 14.46 -41.13 -27.43
N LEU A 54 15.43 -40.38 -27.95
CA LEU A 54 15.30 -39.61 -29.17
C LEU A 54 15.97 -40.40 -30.30
N VAL A 55 15.21 -40.71 -31.34
CA VAL A 55 15.66 -41.42 -32.53
C VAL A 55 15.68 -40.46 -33.70
N ILE A 56 16.87 -40.26 -34.26
CA ILE A 56 17.11 -39.50 -35.49
C ILE A 56 17.33 -40.51 -36.60
N ARG A 57 16.57 -40.41 -37.69
CA ARG A 57 16.78 -41.19 -38.90
C ARG A 57 17.20 -40.26 -40.02
N ALA A 58 18.36 -40.51 -40.62
CA ALA A 58 18.86 -39.74 -41.76
C ALA A 58 19.12 -40.68 -42.95
N PRO A 59 18.56 -40.40 -44.15
CA PRO A 59 18.86 -41.17 -45.35
C PRO A 59 20.29 -40.88 -45.83
N ILE A 60 21.00 -41.94 -46.22
CA ILE A 60 22.33 -41.85 -46.82
C ILE A 60 22.23 -42.39 -48.25
N HIS A 61 22.47 -41.50 -49.21
CA HIS A 61 22.59 -41.82 -50.63
C HIS A 61 24.07 -41.72 -51.01
N ALA A 62 24.73 -42.86 -51.16
CA ALA A 62 26.10 -42.94 -51.67
C ALA A 62 26.13 -43.77 -52.95
N GLU A 63 27.08 -43.51 -53.86
CA GLU A 63 27.17 -44.22 -55.15
C GLU A 63 27.24 -45.76 -55.02
N ALA A 64 27.74 -46.25 -53.88
CA ALA A 64 27.87 -47.67 -53.57
C ALA A 64 26.82 -48.21 -52.57
N TYR A 65 26.00 -47.36 -51.94
CA TYR A 65 25.08 -47.77 -50.88
C TYR A 65 23.91 -46.80 -50.71
N ASN A 66 22.69 -47.32 -50.75
CA ASN A 66 21.45 -46.58 -50.45
C ASN A 66 20.83 -47.16 -49.19
N GLY A 67 20.74 -46.37 -48.13
CA GLY A 67 20.19 -46.84 -46.85
C GLY A 67 19.92 -45.71 -45.87
N TYR A 68 19.69 -46.06 -44.61
CA TYR A 68 19.37 -45.11 -43.55
C TYR A 68 20.30 -45.29 -42.36
N LEU A 69 20.78 -44.18 -41.80
CA LEU A 69 21.47 -44.16 -40.52
C LEU A 69 20.47 -43.77 -39.43
N GLU A 70 20.32 -44.63 -38.43
CA GLU A 70 19.56 -44.36 -37.23
C GLU A 70 20.51 -44.08 -36.07
N PHE A 71 20.26 -42.99 -35.36
CA PHE A 71 20.91 -42.65 -34.10
C PHE A 71 19.85 -42.56 -33.01
N ALA A 72 19.98 -43.35 -31.95
CA ALA A 72 19.11 -43.27 -30.78
C ALA A 72 19.93 -42.90 -29.54
N SER A 73 19.39 -42.00 -28.71
CA SER A 73 20.01 -41.59 -27.44
C SER A 73 18.98 -41.55 -26.31
N ASN A 74 19.31 -42.11 -25.15
CA ASN A 74 18.46 -42.04 -23.94
C ASN A 74 18.68 -40.70 -23.22
N LEU A 75 17.60 -40.01 -22.88
CA LEU A 75 17.58 -38.71 -22.21
C LEU A 75 17.44 -38.80 -20.68
N GLU A 76 17.39 -39.99 -20.08
CA GLU A 76 17.15 -40.19 -18.64
C GLU A 76 18.17 -39.44 -17.76
N ASN A 77 19.45 -39.43 -18.16
CA ASN A 77 20.49 -38.65 -17.48
C ASN A 77 20.25 -37.13 -17.57
N ILE A 78 19.59 -36.66 -18.64
CA ILE A 78 19.22 -35.25 -18.84
C ILE A 78 17.98 -34.91 -17.99
N ASP A 79 17.07 -35.86 -17.80
CA ASP A 79 15.87 -35.65 -17.00
C ASP A 79 16.18 -35.50 -15.50
N ALA A 80 17.09 -36.31 -14.96
CA ALA A 80 17.56 -36.13 -13.58
C ALA A 80 18.20 -34.74 -13.34
N MET A 81 18.98 -34.25 -14.31
CA MET A 81 19.57 -32.90 -14.27
C MET A 81 18.49 -31.82 -14.34
N LYS A 82 17.50 -31.96 -15.23
CA LYS A 82 16.36 -31.02 -15.34
C LYS A 82 15.57 -30.93 -14.03
N TYR A 83 15.31 -32.05 -13.35
CA TYR A 83 14.59 -32.04 -12.07
C TYR A 83 15.35 -31.29 -10.97
N ARG A 84 16.68 -31.46 -10.90
CA ARG A 84 17.53 -30.71 -9.96
C ARG A 84 17.51 -29.21 -10.26
N LEU A 85 17.63 -28.82 -11.54
CA LEU A 85 17.55 -27.41 -11.95
C LEU A 85 16.18 -26.82 -11.59
N LYS A 86 15.08 -27.53 -11.90
CA LYS A 86 13.72 -27.10 -11.55
C LYS A 86 13.56 -26.92 -10.04
N GLN A 87 14.06 -27.86 -9.23
CA GLN A 87 14.00 -27.77 -7.78
C GLN A 87 14.82 -26.58 -7.26
N LEU A 88 16.02 -26.35 -7.81
CA LEU A 88 16.84 -25.19 -7.46
C LEU A 88 16.12 -23.86 -7.81
N MET A 89 15.53 -23.76 -9.00
CA MET A 89 14.78 -22.56 -9.40
C MET A 89 13.54 -22.33 -8.52
N LEU A 90 12.79 -23.38 -8.20
CA LEU A 90 11.61 -23.27 -7.31
C LEU A 90 12.01 -22.87 -5.90
N THR A 91 13.06 -23.47 -5.33
CA THR A 91 13.53 -23.14 -3.99
C THR A 91 14.04 -21.70 -3.92
N LEU A 92 14.87 -21.26 -4.87
CA LEU A 92 15.32 -19.87 -4.98
C LEU A 92 14.15 -18.90 -5.19
N GLY A 93 13.18 -19.27 -6.02
CA GLY A 93 11.98 -18.46 -6.27
C GLY A 93 11.15 -18.26 -5.00
N ILE A 94 10.88 -19.33 -4.26
CA ILE A 94 10.14 -19.28 -3.00
C ILE A 94 10.90 -18.43 -1.96
N VAL A 95 12.21 -18.64 -1.83
CA VAL A 95 13.06 -17.86 -0.92
C VAL A 95 13.05 -16.38 -1.32
N GLY A 96 13.17 -16.06 -2.60
CA GLY A 96 13.12 -14.69 -3.11
C GLY A 96 11.78 -14.00 -2.81
N ILE A 97 10.67 -14.70 -3.00
CA ILE A 97 9.33 -14.20 -2.64
C ILE A 97 9.23 -13.96 -1.14
N ALA A 98 9.68 -14.90 -0.31
CA ALA A 98 9.65 -14.78 1.14
C ALA A 98 10.47 -13.57 1.62
N VAL A 99 11.70 -13.42 1.10
CA VAL A 99 12.57 -12.28 1.43
C VAL A 99 11.95 -10.95 0.99
N SER A 100 11.38 -10.89 -0.22
CA SER A 100 10.69 -9.70 -0.72
C SER A 100 9.48 -9.33 0.14
N ALA A 101 8.66 -10.33 0.53
CA ALA A 101 7.49 -10.12 1.38
C ALA A 101 7.88 -9.61 2.77
N ILE A 102 8.90 -10.23 3.40
CA ILE A 102 9.41 -9.81 4.71
C ILE A 102 10.00 -8.39 4.63
N GLY A 103 10.82 -8.13 3.60
CA GLY A 103 11.42 -6.81 3.38
C GLY A 103 10.36 -5.73 3.15
N GLY A 104 9.39 -6.00 2.28
CA GLY A 104 8.28 -5.09 2.00
C GLY A 104 7.43 -4.81 3.24
N PHE A 105 7.09 -5.85 4.00
CA PHE A 105 6.35 -5.71 5.26
C PHE A 105 7.13 -4.88 6.28
N PHE A 106 8.43 -5.12 6.44
CA PHE A 106 9.28 -4.39 7.36
C PHE A 106 9.38 -2.89 7.00
N VAL A 107 9.56 -2.58 5.72
CA VAL A 107 9.60 -1.18 5.22
C VAL A 107 8.25 -0.50 5.43
N ALA A 108 7.14 -1.14 5.04
CA ALA A 108 5.80 -0.61 5.23
C ALA A 108 5.52 -0.32 6.71
N TRP A 109 5.84 -1.26 7.59
CA TRP A 109 5.67 -1.07 9.04
C TRP A 109 6.52 0.10 9.57
N ARG A 110 7.77 0.22 9.10
CA ARG A 110 8.68 1.30 9.51
C ARG A 110 8.23 2.69 9.04
N LEU A 111 7.59 2.77 7.87
CA LEU A 111 7.07 4.02 7.29
C LEU A 111 5.69 4.40 7.87
N LEU A 112 4.84 3.43 8.21
CA LEU A 112 3.50 3.69 8.75
C LEU A 112 3.51 3.95 10.26
N ARG A 113 4.49 3.45 11.02
CA ARG A 113 4.57 3.63 12.49
C ARG A 113 4.50 5.09 12.98
N PRO A 114 5.07 6.11 12.31
CA PRO A 114 4.93 7.50 12.75
C PRO A 114 3.53 8.07 12.48
N LEU A 115 2.75 7.52 11.53
CA LEU A 115 1.35 7.91 11.32
C LEU A 115 0.47 7.54 12.51
N ASP A 116 0.69 6.37 13.13
CA ASP A 116 -0.04 5.98 14.35
C ASP A 116 0.28 6.93 15.52
N ARG A 117 1.53 7.39 15.61
CA ARG A 117 1.92 8.38 16.62
C ARG A 117 1.23 9.72 16.39
N LEU A 118 1.21 10.18 15.14
CA LEU A 118 0.46 11.37 14.75
C LEU A 118 -1.03 11.23 15.09
N ALA A 119 -1.65 10.11 14.75
CA ALA A 119 -3.07 9.84 15.05
C ALA A 119 -3.34 9.82 16.56
N THR A 120 -2.44 9.20 17.33
CA THR A 120 -2.54 9.16 18.80
C THR A 120 -2.41 10.55 19.39
N ALA A 121 -1.43 11.35 18.95
CA ALA A 121 -1.24 12.72 19.41
C ALA A 121 -2.42 13.62 19.04
N MET A 122 -2.99 13.48 17.84
CA MET A 122 -4.22 14.19 17.46
C MET A 122 -5.41 13.83 18.37
N THR A 123 -5.55 12.55 18.74
CA THR A 123 -6.58 12.09 19.67
C THR A 123 -6.36 12.64 21.08
N ALA A 124 -5.10 12.78 21.50
CA ALA A 124 -4.74 13.33 22.80
C ALA A 124 -5.03 14.84 22.88
N ILE A 125 -4.65 15.61 21.85
CA ILE A 125 -4.98 17.04 21.71
C ILE A 125 -6.50 17.27 21.78
N GLN A 126 -7.30 16.40 21.15
CA GLN A 126 -8.76 16.49 21.21
C GLN A 126 -9.30 16.36 22.65
N LYS A 127 -8.67 15.53 23.49
CA LYS A 127 -9.12 15.27 24.87
C LYS A 127 -8.52 16.22 25.90
N ASN A 128 -7.24 16.55 25.76
CA ASN A 128 -6.45 17.27 26.75
C ASN A 128 -6.33 18.77 26.44
N GLY A 129 -6.74 19.19 25.24
CA GLY A 129 -6.74 20.58 24.80
C GLY A 129 -5.54 20.94 23.92
N LEU A 130 -5.56 22.18 23.45
CA LEU A 130 -4.68 22.67 22.38
C LEU A 130 -3.23 22.87 22.81
N SER A 131 -2.86 22.63 24.07
CA SER A 131 -1.47 22.80 24.54
C SER A 131 -0.57 21.59 24.22
N GLU A 132 -1.16 20.45 23.89
CA GLU A 132 -0.41 19.25 23.53
C GLU A 132 0.15 19.37 22.09
N ARG A 133 1.32 18.76 21.83
CA ARG A 133 2.00 18.80 20.54
C ARG A 133 2.41 17.42 20.11
N VAL A 134 2.55 17.22 18.81
CA VAL A 134 3.06 15.97 18.25
C VAL A 134 4.57 15.94 18.49
N GLU A 135 5.02 14.95 19.26
CA GLU A 135 6.45 14.61 19.33
C GLU A 135 6.88 13.88 18.07
N TYR A 136 7.82 14.47 17.34
CA TYR A 136 8.42 13.85 16.17
C TYR A 136 9.94 13.97 16.22
N ARG A 137 10.63 13.02 15.57
CA ARG A 137 12.08 13.11 15.37
C ARG A 137 12.32 13.97 14.14
N ASN A 138 13.24 14.93 14.22
CA ASN A 138 13.64 15.69 13.05
C ASN A 138 14.69 14.90 12.26
N ASN A 139 14.24 13.92 11.49
CA ASN A 139 15.10 13.10 10.63
C ASN A 139 15.02 13.48 9.14
N GLY A 140 14.46 14.66 8.83
CA GLY A 140 14.41 15.20 7.48
C GLY A 140 13.50 14.46 6.50
N ASP A 141 12.63 13.57 6.98
CA ASP A 141 11.66 12.86 6.15
C ASP A 141 10.36 13.66 5.98
N GLU A 142 9.52 13.23 5.04
CA GLU A 142 8.25 13.87 4.72
C GLU A 142 7.29 13.86 5.92
N LEU A 143 7.34 12.83 6.78
CA LEU A 143 6.49 12.72 7.96
C LEU A 143 6.92 13.67 9.08
N ALA A 144 8.22 13.89 9.28
CA ALA A 144 8.73 14.92 10.19
C ALA A 144 8.29 16.31 9.72
N ARG A 145 8.38 16.58 8.42
CA ARG A 145 7.89 17.84 7.84
C ARG A 145 6.38 18.02 8.06
N LEU A 146 5.59 16.97 7.84
CA LEU A 146 4.14 17.00 8.11
C LEU A 146 3.83 17.28 9.59
N SER A 147 4.56 16.63 10.50
CA SER A 147 4.40 16.83 11.95
C SER A 147 4.74 18.27 12.36
N ALA A 148 5.77 18.87 11.74
CA ALA A 148 6.14 20.26 11.96
C ALA A 148 5.02 21.23 11.54
N ILE A 149 4.48 21.06 10.32
CA ILE A 149 3.39 21.87 9.80
C ILE A 149 2.14 21.75 10.68
N PHE A 150 1.82 20.54 11.14
CA PHE A 150 0.69 20.33 12.04
C PHE A 150 0.85 21.09 13.36
N ASN A 151 2.02 21.03 13.98
CA ASN A 151 2.30 21.77 15.22
C ASN A 151 2.20 23.28 15.00
N GLU A 152 2.67 23.80 13.87
CA GLU A 152 2.54 25.22 13.50
C GLU A 152 1.07 25.66 13.38
N MET A 153 0.22 24.82 12.76
CA MET A 153 -1.22 25.06 12.69
C MET A 153 -1.87 25.08 14.09
N MET A 154 -1.45 24.18 14.99
CA MET A 154 -1.93 24.17 16.37
C MET A 154 -1.48 25.41 17.15
N ASP A 155 -0.27 25.89 16.94
CA ASP A 155 0.23 27.14 17.53
C ASP A 155 -0.58 28.36 17.08
N GLU A 156 -0.98 28.39 15.80
CA GLU A 156 -1.87 29.45 15.29
C GLU A 156 -3.27 29.37 15.89
N LEU A 157 -3.84 28.16 15.98
CA LEU A 157 -5.15 27.93 16.58
C LEU A 157 -5.19 28.30 18.06
N GLU A 158 -4.17 27.92 18.83
CA GLU A 158 -4.06 28.28 20.26
C GLU A 158 -3.95 29.80 20.45
N ARG A 159 -3.16 30.48 19.61
CA ARG A 159 -3.05 31.94 19.62
C ARG A 159 -4.37 32.62 19.32
N SER A 160 -5.12 32.12 18.33
CA SER A 160 -6.45 32.65 17.99
C SER A 160 -7.44 32.48 19.13
N PHE A 161 -7.48 31.30 19.75
CA PHE A 161 -8.36 31.01 20.88
C PHE A 161 -8.05 31.89 22.10
N LYS A 162 -6.76 32.11 22.42
CA LYS A 162 -6.35 33.02 23.50
C LYS A 162 -6.82 34.45 23.27
N ARG A 163 -6.67 34.97 22.04
CA ARG A 163 -7.15 36.32 21.69
C ARG A 163 -8.67 36.43 21.81
N GLN A 164 -9.41 35.41 21.38
CA GLN A 164 -10.86 35.38 21.51
C GLN A 164 -11.29 35.37 22.98
N SER A 165 -10.62 34.57 23.82
CA SER A 165 -10.89 34.54 25.27
C SER A 165 -10.63 35.89 25.93
N GLN A 166 -9.49 36.54 25.62
CA GLN A 166 -9.15 37.86 26.13
C GLN A 166 -10.18 38.92 25.71
N PHE A 167 -10.61 38.91 24.45
CA PHE A 167 -11.64 39.84 23.98
C PHE A 167 -12.97 39.67 24.72
N VAL A 168 -13.39 38.43 25.00
CA VAL A 168 -14.63 38.17 25.76
C VAL A 168 -14.50 38.62 27.21
N GLU A 169 -13.34 38.40 27.82
CA GLU A 169 -13.03 38.86 29.18
C GLU A 169 -13.07 40.39 29.26
N ASP A 170 -12.36 41.07 28.37
CA ASP A 170 -12.32 42.54 28.28
C ASP A 170 -13.72 43.12 28.03
N ALA A 171 -14.48 42.56 27.08
CA ALA A 171 -15.85 43.00 26.82
C ALA A 171 -16.76 42.81 28.04
N SER A 172 -16.60 41.72 28.79
CA SER A 172 -17.37 41.46 30.01
C SER A 172 -17.04 42.48 31.11
N HIS A 173 -15.78 42.90 31.20
CA HIS A 173 -15.36 43.96 32.12
C HIS A 173 -15.89 45.33 31.71
N GLU A 174 -15.78 45.67 30.43
CA GLU A 174 -16.27 46.94 29.87
C GLU A 174 -17.79 47.06 29.97
N PHE A 175 -18.56 45.97 29.88
CA PHE A 175 -20.02 46.00 30.06
C PHE A 175 -20.49 46.05 31.51
N ARG A 176 -19.69 45.63 32.48
CA ARG A 176 -20.08 45.67 33.90
C ARG A 176 -20.36 47.10 34.37
N THR A 177 -19.54 48.05 33.94
CA THR A 177 -19.65 49.47 34.29
C THR A 177 -20.95 50.13 33.78
N PRO A 178 -21.28 50.10 32.47
CA PRO A 178 -22.51 50.68 31.96
C PRO A 178 -23.77 49.99 32.50
N ILE A 179 -23.75 48.67 32.72
CA ILE A 179 -24.89 47.97 33.34
C ILE A 179 -25.13 48.48 34.77
N ALA A 180 -24.07 48.62 35.57
CA ALA A 180 -24.18 49.17 36.93
C ALA A 180 -24.72 50.61 36.94
N ILE A 181 -24.35 51.43 35.94
CA ILE A 181 -24.88 52.78 35.77
C ILE A 181 -26.38 52.75 35.47
N ILE A 182 -26.83 51.89 34.55
CA ILE A 182 -28.25 51.75 34.21
C ILE A 182 -29.06 51.27 35.43
N GLU A 183 -28.58 50.26 36.15
CA GLU A 183 -29.20 49.83 37.41
C GLU A 183 -29.27 50.94 38.45
N GLY A 184 -28.21 51.77 38.55
CA GLY A 184 -28.19 52.95 39.40
C GLY A 184 -29.31 53.93 39.06
N HIS A 185 -29.48 54.25 37.78
CA HIS A 185 -30.57 55.11 37.32
C HIS A 185 -31.95 54.50 37.58
N LEU A 186 -32.15 53.20 37.33
CA LEU A 186 -33.40 52.50 37.62
C LEU A 186 -33.73 52.51 39.12
N LYS A 187 -32.73 52.35 40.00
CA LYS A 187 -32.92 52.45 41.45
C LYS A 187 -33.36 53.85 41.88
N LEU A 188 -32.78 54.90 41.29
CA LEU A 188 -33.19 56.29 41.56
C LEU A 188 -34.61 56.57 41.09
N LEU A 189 -34.96 56.13 39.88
CA LEU A 189 -36.32 56.23 39.34
C LEU A 189 -37.33 55.47 40.20
N ASN A 190 -37.01 54.26 40.66
CA ASN A 190 -37.85 53.49 41.58
C ASN A 190 -38.03 54.25 42.91
N ARG A 191 -36.95 54.78 43.49
CA ARG A 191 -37.01 55.51 44.77
C ARG A 191 -37.88 56.77 44.71
N TRP A 192 -37.87 57.50 43.59
CA TRP A 192 -38.64 58.74 43.44
C TRP A 192 -40.01 58.56 42.75
N GLY A 193 -40.17 57.49 41.95
CA GLY A 193 -41.39 57.20 41.20
C GLY A 193 -42.55 56.71 42.06
N PHE A 194 -42.29 56.04 43.18
CA PHE A 194 -43.36 55.57 44.08
C PHE A 194 -43.82 56.62 45.13
N ALA A 195 -43.21 57.81 45.16
CA ALA A 195 -43.65 58.91 46.03
C ALA A 195 -44.97 59.59 45.57
N ARG A 196 -45.55 59.18 44.43
CA ARG A 196 -46.89 59.62 43.98
C ARG A 196 -47.87 58.45 43.89
N LYS A 197 -48.22 57.81 45.02
CA LYS A 197 -49.44 56.98 45.09
C LYS A 197 -50.61 57.61 45.84
N HIS A 198 -50.47 58.84 46.32
CA HIS A 198 -51.59 59.64 46.82
C HIS A 198 -51.37 61.12 46.47
N LEU A 199 -51.90 61.55 45.33
CA LEU A 199 -52.24 62.96 45.11
C LEU A 199 -53.76 63.05 45.06
N PRO A 200 -54.44 63.50 46.13
CA PRO A 200 -55.76 64.09 45.97
C PRO A 200 -55.55 65.44 45.28
N MET A 201 -55.94 65.55 44.01
CA MET A 201 -55.93 66.83 43.31
C MET A 201 -57.19 67.62 43.71
N SER A 202 -57.21 68.17 44.93
CA SER A 202 -58.09 69.30 45.24
C SER A 202 -57.40 70.55 44.73
N VAL A 203 -57.90 71.08 43.60
CA VAL A 203 -57.54 72.41 43.11
C VAL A 203 -58.12 73.42 44.10
N SER A 204 -57.30 73.89 45.04
CA SER A 204 -57.64 75.01 45.91
C SER A 204 -57.10 76.29 45.29
N CYS A 205 -58.04 77.08 44.76
CA CYS A 205 -57.82 78.45 44.34
C CYS A 205 -57.52 79.30 45.58
N ALA A 206 -56.29 79.80 45.71
CA ALA A 206 -55.93 80.83 46.67
C ALA A 206 -55.37 82.04 45.91
N ARG A 207 -56.10 83.15 46.05
CA ARG A 207 -55.98 84.43 45.36
C ARG A 207 -55.16 85.42 46.22
N TYR A 208 -54.59 86.44 45.55
CA TYR A 208 -53.85 87.65 46.02
C TYR A 208 -52.31 87.52 45.91
N TYR A 209 -51.57 88.32 45.13
CA TYR A 209 -51.74 89.71 44.67
C TYR A 209 -51.51 89.90 43.15
N GLY A 210 -52.51 90.51 42.49
CA GLY A 210 -52.37 91.48 41.38
C GLY A 210 -51.63 91.11 40.09
N PHE A 211 -52.33 90.55 39.09
CA PHE A 211 -52.57 91.21 37.78
C PHE A 211 -53.51 90.35 36.92
N GLN A 212 -54.55 90.97 36.35
CA GLN A 212 -55.50 90.35 35.40
C GLN A 212 -54.82 90.08 34.05
N ARG A 213 -55.12 88.94 33.41
CA ARG A 213 -56.02 88.83 32.23
C ARG A 213 -55.85 87.44 31.59
N CYS A 214 -56.88 86.59 31.70
CA CYS A 214 -57.15 85.57 30.69
C CYS A 214 -58.43 86.01 29.97
N SER A 215 -58.34 86.23 28.66
CA SER A 215 -59.47 86.24 27.74
C SER A 215 -59.41 84.97 26.90
N GLU A 216 -60.60 84.49 26.56
CA GLU A 216 -61.02 83.22 25.94
C GLU A 216 -60.09 82.59 24.89
#